data_AF-A0A1F8XR25-F1
#
_entry.id   AF-A0A1F8XR25-F1
#
_cell.length_a   1.000
_cell.length_b   1.000
_cell.length_c   1.000
_cell.angle_alpha   90.00
_cell.angle_beta   90.00
_cell.angle_gamma   90.00
#
_symmetry.space_group_name_H-M   'P 1'
#
loop_
_entity.id
_entity.type
_entity.pdbx_description
1 polymer ?
#
loop_
_entity_poly.entity_id
_entity_poly.type
_entity_poly.pdbx_seq_one_letter_code
_entity_poly.pdbx_strand_id
1 'polypeptide(L)' 'MSDTNKKPVIIGEYKGSPTISLPTRDDGKFPFTFGVTKAKLILAYIDEIREFVEKNDKLK' A
#
# COMPACT_ATOMS: atom_id res chain seq x y z
N MET A 1 -4.51 -18.24 -3.28
CA MET A 1 -4.29 -17.84 -1.88
C MET A 1 -5.22 -16.67 -1.58
N SER A 2 -6.30 -16.93 -0.86
CA SER A 2 -7.30 -15.94 -0.47
C SER A 2 -6.84 -15.25 0.80
N ASP A 3 -6.31 -14.03 0.66
CA ASP A 3 -5.87 -13.16 1.77
C ASP A 3 -7.05 -12.74 2.65
N THR A 4 -7.42 -13.57 3.61
CA THR A 4 -8.50 -13.33 4.58
C THR A 4 -8.12 -12.39 5.72
N ASN A 5 -7.00 -11.65 5.63
CA ASN A 5 -6.51 -10.80 6.72
C ASN A 5 -6.08 -9.37 6.28
N LYS A 6 -6.65 -8.86 5.18
CA LYS A 6 -6.40 -7.48 4.74
C LYS A 6 -7.36 -6.51 5.44
N LYS A 7 -6.82 -5.67 6.33
CA LYS A 7 -7.58 -4.56 6.93
C LYS A 7 -8.02 -3.55 5.85
N PRO A 8 -9.18 -2.88 6.01
CA PRO A 8 -9.65 -1.90 5.03
C PRO A 8 -8.68 -0.72 4.92
N VAL A 9 -8.53 -0.19 3.70
CA VAL A 9 -7.77 1.05 3.48
C VAL A 9 -8.53 2.24 4.07
N ILE A 10 -7.80 3.23 4.55
CA ILE A 10 -8.38 4.46 5.11
C ILE A 10 -8.13 5.59 4.11
N ILE A 11 -9.18 6.29 3.70
CA ILE A 11 -9.08 7.51 2.91
C ILE A 11 -9.09 8.70 3.86
N GLY A 12 -8.19 9.65 3.65
CA GLY A 12 -8.08 10.85 4.46
C GLY A 12 -7.71 12.07 3.64
N GLU A 13 -7.40 13.14 4.35
CA GLU A 13 -6.95 14.39 3.78
C GLU A 13 -5.76 14.89 4.59
N TYR A 14 -4.74 15.41 3.89
CA TYR A 14 -3.62 16.10 4.50
C TYR A 14 -3.38 17.42 3.77
N LYS A 15 -3.57 18.54 4.47
CA LYS A 15 -3.41 19.90 3.93
C LYS A 15 -4.19 20.13 2.62
N GLY A 16 -5.47 19.75 2.57
CA GLY A 16 -6.31 19.89 1.39
C GLY A 16 -6.05 18.86 0.28
N SER A 17 -5.12 17.92 0.48
CA SER A 17 -4.81 16.88 -0.51
C SER A 17 -5.32 15.51 -0.05
N PRO A 18 -6.02 14.74 -0.90
CA PRO A 18 -6.49 13.40 -0.56
C PRO A 18 -5.33 12.42 -0.37
N THR A 19 -5.45 11.58 0.64
CA THR A 19 -4.48 10.54 1.00
C THR A 19 -5.16 9.18 1.15
N ILE A 20 -4.39 8.11 0.92
CA ILE A 20 -4.76 6.73 1.18
C ILE A 20 -3.75 6.13 2.16
N SER A 21 -4.25 5.45 3.19
CA SER A 21 -3.46 4.79 4.22
C SER A 21 -3.68 3.28 4.13
N LEU A 22 -2.62 2.53 3.88
CA LEU A 22 -2.61 1.06 3.86
C LEU A 22 -2.21 0.55 5.25
N PRO A 23 -3.09 -0.15 5.98
CA PRO A 23 -2.74 -0.69 7.29
C PRO A 23 -1.62 -1.74 7.18
N THR A 24 -0.62 -1.65 8.06
CA THR A 24 0.39 -2.69 8.23
C THR A 24 -0.15 -3.84 9.09
N ARG A 25 0.37 -5.06 8.88
CA ARG A 25 -0.15 -6.30 9.49
C ARG A 25 -0.08 -6.31 11.03
N ASP A 26 0.88 -5.62 11.65
CA ASP A 26 1.29 -5.93 13.03
C ASP A 26 0.49 -5.25 14.14
N ASP A 27 -0.08 -4.06 13.95
CA ASP A 27 -0.97 -3.44 14.95
C ASP A 27 -1.77 -2.25 14.42
N GLY A 28 -1.52 -1.81 13.17
CA GLY A 28 -2.12 -0.62 12.60
C GLY A 28 -1.63 0.70 13.22
N LYS A 29 -0.61 0.68 14.09
CA LYS A 29 -0.06 1.91 14.69
C LYS A 29 0.66 2.79 13.66
N PHE A 30 1.18 2.18 12.59
CA PHE A 30 1.91 2.90 11.55
C PHE A 30 1.43 2.44 10.17
N PRO A 31 0.32 2.99 9.65
CA PRO A 31 -0.12 2.71 8.30
C PRO A 31 0.82 3.37 7.29
N PHE A 32 0.96 2.74 6.12
CA PHE A 32 1.68 3.32 5.00
C PHE A 32 0.77 4.28 4.25
N THR A 33 0.99 5.59 4.40
CA THR A 33 0.11 6.64 3.88
C THR A 33 0.76 7.42 2.75
N PHE A 34 0.02 7.63 1.66
CA PHE A 34 0.50 8.40 0.52
C PHE A 34 -0.64 9.12 -0.23
N GLY A 35 -0.30 10.20 -0.94
CA GLY A 35 -1.25 10.98 -1.73
C GLY A 35 -1.38 10.49 -3.18
N VAL A 36 -2.30 11.12 -3.92
CA VAL A 36 -2.66 10.75 -5.30
C VAL A 36 -1.48 10.69 -6.25
N THR A 37 -0.51 11.61 -6.17
CA THR A 37 0.67 11.59 -7.05
C THR A 37 1.47 10.30 -6.91
N LYS A 38 1.70 9.85 -5.67
CA LYS A 38 2.39 8.59 -5.41
C LYS A 38 1.53 7.39 -5.82
N ALA A 39 0.22 7.46 -5.62
CA ALA A 39 -0.71 6.42 -6.05
C ALA A 39 -0.66 6.20 -7.57
N LYS A 40 -0.70 7.29 -8.36
CA LYS A 40 -0.57 7.23 -9.82
C LYS A 40 0.75 6.61 -10.25
N LEU A 41 1.85 6.98 -9.59
CA LEU A 41 3.17 6.41 -9.88
C LEU A 41 3.21 4.90 -9.60
N ILE A 42 2.65 4.46 -8.47
CA ILE A 42 2.55 3.03 -8.13
C ILE A 42 1.73 2.28 -9.18
N LEU A 43 0.61 2.86 -9.65
CA LEU A 43 -0.21 2.24 -10.70
C LEU A 43 0.54 2.14 -12.04
N ALA A 44 1.37 3.13 -12.38
CA ALA A 44 2.15 3.13 -13.62
C ALA A 44 3.24 2.05 -13.65
N TYR A 45 3.73 1.61 -12.48
CA TYR A 45 4.80 0.62 -12.34
C TYR A 45 4.35 -0.62 -11.56
N ILE A 46 3.05 -0.92 -11.56
CA ILE A 46 2.49 -1.95 -10.68
C ILE A 46 3.01 -3.34 -11.02
N ASP A 47 3.30 -3.61 -12.29
CA ASP A 47 3.77 -4.91 -12.76
C ASP A 47 5.24 -5.13 -12.38
N GLU A 48 6.09 -4.12 -12.54
CA GLU A 48 7.48 -4.15 -12.08
C GLU A 48 7.57 -4.27 -10.56
N ILE A 49 6.66 -3.61 -9.83
CA ILE A 49 6.56 -3.76 -8.37
C ILE A 49 6.17 -5.19 -7.99
N ARG A 50 5.23 -5.81 -8.71
CA ARG A 50 4.86 -7.22 -8.49
C ARG A 50 6.04 -8.14 -8.72
N GLU A 51 6.73 -8.00 -9.84
CA GLU A 51 7.95 -8.79 -10.11
C GLU A 51 9.03 -8.57 -9.06
N PHE A 52 9.21 -7.33 -8.61
CA PHE A 52 10.15 -7.00 -7.55
C PHE A 52 9.79 -7.74 -6.26
N VAL A 53 8.51 -7.76 -5.87
CA VAL A 53 8.04 -8.54 -4.73
C VAL A 53 8.30 -10.03 -4.95
N GLU A 54 7.92 -10.62 -6.08
CA GLU A 54 8.15 -12.06 -6.33
C GLU A 54 9.63 -12.45 -6.28
N LYS A 55 10.53 -11.58 -6.75
CA LYS A 55 11.98 -11.83 -6.77
C LYS A 55 12.61 -11.71 -5.38
N ASN A 56 12.09 -10.82 -4.53
CA ASN A 56 12.73 -10.43 -3.26
C ASN A 56 11.97 -10.92 -2.01
N ASP A 57 10.68 -11.25 -2.14
CA ASP A 57 9.86 -11.90 -1.11
C ASP A 57 10.07 -13.43 -1.12
N LYS A 58 11.32 -13.84 -1.41
CA LYS A 58 11.75 -15.22 -1.20
C LYS A 58 12.05 -15.36 0.29
N LEU A 59 11.06 -15.93 0.99
CA LEU A 59 11.09 -16.42 2.37
C LEU A 59 10.87 -15.37 3.47
N LYS A 60 9.64 -15.35 3.97
CA LYS A 60 9.39 -15.61 5.39
C LYS A 60 8.52 -16.84 5.54
#